data_AF-A0A2K1IQJ8-F1
#
_entry.id   AF-A0A2K1IQJ8-F1
#
_cell.length_a   1.000
_cell.length_b   1.000
_cell.length_c   1.000
_cell.angle_alpha   90.00
_cell.angle_beta   90.00
_cell.angle_gamma   90.00
#
_symmetry.space_group_name_H-M   'P 1'
#
loop_
_entity.id
_entity.type
_entity.pdbx_description
1 polymer ?
#
loop_
_entity_poly.entity_id
_entity_poly.type
_entity_poly.pdbx_seq_one_letter_code
_entity_poly.pdbx_strand_id
1 'polypeptide(L)' 'YLDLQHCKKVKFDSDAFNAFLSLQILLLDSCLHLEEVSKGYGNLTSLQQLSFANCKNLKTIHARFKGMTNLKKLWLDG' A
#
# COMPACT_ATOMS: atom_id res chain seq x y z
N TYR A 1 10.29 -0.31 7.14
CA TYR A 1 10.11 -1.40 6.18
C TYR A 1 9.01 -2.29 6.72
N LEU A 2 8.02 -2.65 5.92
CA LEU A 2 6.91 -3.52 6.32
C LEU A 2 6.63 -4.49 5.19
N ASP A 3 6.68 -5.78 5.52
CA ASP A 3 6.44 -6.88 4.60
C ASP A 3 5.19 -7.62 5.05
N LEU A 4 4.18 -7.60 4.21
CA LEU A 4 2.87 -8.22 4.41
C LEU A 4 2.50 -9.08 3.20
N GLN A 5 3.49 -9.59 2.48
CA GLN A 5 3.26 -10.47 1.35
C GLN A 5 2.44 -11.70 1.78
N HIS A 6 1.55 -12.17 0.89
CA HIS A 6 0.65 -13.30 1.11
C HIS A 6 -0.35 -13.14 2.28
N CYS A 7 -0.47 -11.94 2.88
CA CYS A 7 -1.41 -11.72 3.97
C CYS A 7 -2.86 -11.88 3.48
N LYS A 8 -3.61 -12.74 4.18
CA LYS A 8 -4.98 -13.10 3.80
C LYS A 8 -6.03 -12.06 4.20
N LYS A 9 -5.71 -11.15 5.12
CA LYS A 9 -6.59 -10.05 5.52
C LYS A 9 -5.73 -8.86 5.89
N VAL A 10 -5.52 -7.96 4.94
CA VAL A 10 -4.88 -6.67 5.21
C VAL A 10 -5.93 -5.59 5.13
N LYS A 11 -6.03 -4.80 6.20
CA LYS A 11 -6.84 -3.59 6.24
C LYS A 11 -6.01 -2.53 6.95
N PHE A 12 -5.90 -1.37 6.33
CA PHE A 12 -5.30 -0.20 6.95
C PHE A 12 -6.39 0.83 7.22
N ASP A 13 -6.52 1.23 8.47
CA ASP A 13 -7.34 2.36 8.89
C ASP A 13 -6.49 3.63 9.03
N SER A 14 -7.12 4.74 9.42
CA SER A 14 -6.45 6.03 9.59
C SER A 14 -5.29 5.97 10.58
N ASP A 15 -5.43 5.19 11.64
CA ASP A 15 -4.46 5.15 12.74
C ASP A 15 -3.20 4.39 12.30
N ALA A 16 -3.39 3.29 11.54
CA ALA A 16 -2.28 2.58 10.91
C ALA A 16 -1.44 3.50 10.02
N PHE A 17 -2.06 4.33 9.17
CA PHE A 17 -1.30 5.25 8.30
C PHE A 17 -0.54 6.31 9.09
N ASN A 18 -1.08 6.78 10.22
CA ASN A 18 -0.39 7.72 11.11
C ASN A 18 0.79 7.07 11.84
N ALA A 19 0.70 5.78 12.16
CA ALA A 19 1.82 5.02 12.74
C ALA A 19 2.96 4.76 11.73
N PHE A 20 2.65 4.78 10.42
CA PHE A 20 3.58 4.43 9.35
C PHE A 20 4.13 5.64 8.58
N LEU A 21 4.10 6.85 9.14
CA LEU A 21 4.60 8.06 8.48
C LEU A 21 6.08 7.99 8.10
N SER A 22 6.89 7.21 8.81
CA SER A 22 8.32 6.97 8.52
C SER A 22 8.56 5.75 7.62
N LEU A 23 7.51 5.03 7.22
CA LEU A 23 7.63 3.80 6.45
C LEU A 23 8.13 4.11 5.04
N GLN A 24 9.24 3.47 4.65
CA GLN A 24 9.85 3.67 3.33
C GLN A 24 9.50 2.57 2.32
N ILE A 25 9.18 1.36 2.79
CA ILE A 25 8.90 0.20 1.94
C ILE A 25 7.69 -0.52 2.52
N LEU A 26 6.69 -0.76 1.68
CA LEU A 26 5.51 -1.56 1.96
C LEU A 26 5.31 -2.59 0.85
N LEU A 27 5.42 -3.87 1.20
CA LEU A 27 5.20 -4.98 0.28
C LEU A 27 3.89 -5.69 0.63
N LEU A 28 2.97 -5.75 -0.32
CA LEU A 28 1.66 -6.39 -0.19
C LEU A 28 1.45 -7.44 -1.28
N ASP A 29 2.54 -7.97 -1.84
CA ASP A 29 2.47 -8.89 -2.97
C ASP A 29 1.67 -10.14 -2.60
N SER A 30 0.91 -10.67 -3.56
CA SER A 30 0.05 -11.84 -3.40
C SER A 30 -0.98 -11.73 -2.27
N CYS A 31 -1.40 -10.51 -1.88
CA CYS A 31 -2.52 -10.30 -0.97
C CYS A 31 -3.85 -10.51 -1.70
N LEU A 32 -4.27 -11.77 -1.83
CA LEU A 32 -5.45 -12.15 -2.63
C LEU A 32 -6.79 -11.65 -2.06
N HIS A 33 -6.85 -11.12 -0.85
CA HIS A 33 -8.07 -10.52 -0.28
C HIS A 33 -8.04 -8.99 -0.25
N LEU A 34 -6.96 -8.38 -0.77
CA LEU A 34 -6.89 -6.93 -0.91
C LEU A 34 -7.73 -6.52 -2.12
N GLU A 35 -8.88 -5.91 -1.88
CA GLU A 35 -9.82 -5.50 -2.93
C GLU A 35 -9.70 -4.02 -3.31
N GLU A 36 -9.28 -3.20 -2.33
CA GLU A 36 -9.17 -1.75 -2.48
C GLU A 36 -7.93 -1.15 -1.81
N VAL A 37 -7.37 -0.10 -2.41
CA VAL A 37 -6.39 0.79 -1.79
C VAL A 37 -7.08 2.08 -1.38
N SER A 38 -7.17 2.35 -0.08
CA SER A 38 -7.90 3.50 0.47
C SER A 38 -7.18 4.85 0.24
N LYS A 39 -7.87 5.96 0.52
CA LYS A 39 -7.27 7.32 0.44
C LYS A 39 -6.11 7.52 1.41
N GLY A 40 -6.09 6.79 2.53
CA GLY A 40 -5.10 6.96 3.61
C GLY A 40 -3.67 6.60 3.22
N TYR A 41 -3.47 5.77 2.17
CA TYR A 41 -2.15 5.50 1.62
C TYR A 41 -1.42 6.77 1.13
N GLY A 42 -2.17 7.83 0.79
CA GLY A 42 -1.61 9.14 0.45
C GLY A 42 -0.87 9.82 1.60
N ASN A 43 -1.08 9.38 2.85
CA ASN A 43 -0.40 9.92 4.03
C ASN A 43 0.98 9.29 4.26
N LEU A 44 1.32 8.21 3.54
CA LEU A 44 2.63 7.56 3.63
C LEU A 44 3.68 8.37 2.87
N THR A 45 3.95 9.59 3.35
CA THR A 45 4.78 10.59 2.66
C THR A 45 6.25 10.17 2.55
N SER A 46 6.76 9.35 3.47
CA SER A 46 8.12 8.80 3.44
C SER A 46 8.26 7.55 2.55
N LEU A 47 7.16 7.02 2.02
CA LEU A 47 7.15 5.77 1.28
C LEU A 47 7.89 5.94 -0.05
N GLN A 48 8.88 5.09 -0.28
CA GLN A 48 9.69 5.04 -1.49
C GLN A 48 9.31 3.86 -2.38
N GLN A 49 8.79 2.79 -1.78
CA GLN A 49 8.44 1.57 -2.48
C GLN A 49 7.09 1.03 -1.98
N LEU A 50 6.18 0.81 -2.93
CA LEU A 50 4.88 0.19 -2.70
C LEU A 50 4.66 -0.91 -3.72
N SER A 51 4.38 -2.13 -3.26
CA SER A 51 4.18 -3.27 -4.14
C SER A 51 2.85 -3.96 -3.86
N PHE A 52 2.08 -4.20 -4.92
CA PHE A 52 0.85 -4.98 -4.92
C PHE A 52 0.89 -6.08 -5.98
N ALA A 53 2.08 -6.62 -6.28
CA ALA A 53 2.26 -7.61 -7.33
C ALA A 53 1.43 -8.87 -7.02
N ASN A 54 0.78 -9.46 -8.02
CA ASN A 54 -0.07 -10.66 -7.88
C ASN A 54 -1.27 -10.46 -6.92
N CYS A 55 -1.72 -9.23 -6.70
CA CYS A 55 -2.95 -8.91 -5.95
C CYS A 55 -4.19 -9.01 -6.84
N LYS A 56 -4.54 -10.24 -7.26
CA LYS A 56 -5.57 -10.52 -8.28
C LYS A 56 -6.96 -9.95 -8.02
N ASN A 57 -7.31 -9.70 -6.75
CA ASN A 57 -8.62 -9.16 -6.38
C ASN A 57 -8.62 -7.64 -6.18
N LEU A 58 -7.48 -6.97 -6.34
CA LEU A 58 -7.39 -5.52 -6.22
C LEU A 58 -8.03 -4.85 -7.44
N LYS A 59 -9.22 -4.28 -7.24
CA LYS A 59 -10.03 -3.68 -8.33
C LYS A 59 -10.03 -2.17 -8.30
N THR A 60 -9.80 -1.59 -7.13
CA THR A 60 -10.02 -0.16 -6.92
C THR A 60 -8.86 0.50 -6.19
N ILE A 61 -8.37 1.60 -6.73
CA ILE A 61 -7.34 2.42 -6.10
C ILE A 61 -7.90 3.82 -5.87
N HIS A 62 -8.24 4.11 -4.62
CA HIS A 62 -8.68 5.44 -4.16
C HIS A 62 -7.52 6.28 -3.61
N ALA A 63 -6.29 5.76 -3.63
CA ALA A 63 -5.13 6.45 -3.11
C ALA A 63 -4.89 7.78 -3.82
N ARG A 64 -4.66 8.83 -3.03
CA ARG A 64 -4.14 10.11 -3.54
C ARG A 64 -2.62 10.04 -3.61
N PHE A 65 -2.10 9.52 -4.72
CA PHE A 65 -0.65 9.45 -4.95
C PHE A 65 0.06 10.81 -4.88
N LYS A 66 -0.68 11.93 -5.05
CA LYS A 66 -0.13 13.29 -4.88
C LYS A 66 0.55 13.52 -3.52
N GLY A 67 0.12 12.85 -2.45
CA GLY A 67 0.74 12.96 -1.12
C GLY A 67 1.98 12.09 -0.94
N MET A 68 2.18 11.09 -1.79
CA MET A 68 3.28 10.13 -1.70
C MET A 68 4.53 10.69 -2.42
N THR A 69 5.00 11.83 -1.96
CA THR A 69 6.03 12.65 -2.65
C THR A 69 7.39 11.97 -2.78
N ASN A 70 7.69 10.97 -1.94
CA ASN A 70 8.93 10.20 -2.00
C ASN A 70 8.81 8.88 -2.76
N LEU A 71 7.64 8.55 -3.32
CA LEU A 71 7.42 7.27 -3.98
C LEU A 71 8.24 7.17 -5.27
N LYS A 72 9.11 6.17 -5.35
CA LYS A 72 10.01 5.92 -6.48
C LYS A 72 9.63 4.67 -7.25
N LYS A 73 9.07 3.67 -6.55
CA LYS A 73 8.69 2.38 -7.12
C LYS A 73 7.28 2.02 -6.72
N LEU A 74 6.45 1.74 -7.72
CA LEU A 74 5.09 1.29 -7.57
C LEU A 74 4.89 0.09 -8.49
N TRP A 75 4.51 -1.06 -7.93
CA TRP A 75 4.07 -2.22 -8.72
C TRP A 75 2.59 -2.47 -8.52
N LEU A 76 1.89 -2.46 -9.65
CA LEU A 76 0.47 -2.75 -9.81
C LEU A 76 0.37 -3.80 -10.92
N ASP A 77 0.83 -5.01 -10.63
CA ASP A 77 0.64 -6.14 -11.53
C ASP A 77 -0.28 -7.14 -10.83
N GLY A 78 -1.36 -7.54 -11.49
CA GLY A 78 -2.48 -8.28 -10.90
C GLY A 78 -2.53 -9.71 -11.39
#